data_AF-A0A2D8PA07-F1
#
_entry.id   AF-A0A2D8PA07-F1
#
_cell.length_a   1.000
_cell.length_b   1.000
_cell.length_c   1.000
_cell.angle_alpha   90.00
_cell.angle_beta   90.00
_cell.angle_gamma   90.00
#
_symmetry.space_group_name_H-M   'P 1'
#
loop_
_entity.id
_entity.type
_entity.pdbx_description
1 polymer ?
#
loop_
_entity_poly.entity_id
_entity_poly.type
_entity_poly.pdbx_seq_one_letter_code
_entity_poly.pdbx_strand_id
1 'polypeptide(L)' 'MDTYSIFREIADSWVLLAMFLFFLFTVLWVFRPGSRELHKDAAQAPFRNETPPQGAQE' A
#
# COMPACT_ATOMS: atom_id res chain seq x y z
N MET A 1 28.57 20.48 24.93
CA MET A 1 28.13 19.09 24.67
C MET A 1 28.89 18.64 23.45
N ASP A 2 29.93 17.82 23.66
CA ASP A 2 30.90 17.46 22.63
C ASP A 2 30.26 16.61 21.53
N THR A 3 30.67 16.86 20.28
CA THR A 3 30.20 16.22 19.03
C THR A 3 30.14 14.68 19.11
N TYR A 4 30.99 14.08 19.95
CA TYR A 4 31.03 12.65 20.21
C TYR A 4 29.74 12.11 20.86
N SER A 5 29.06 12.88 21.71
CA SER A 5 27.78 12.45 22.32
C SER A 5 26.69 12.33 21.26
N ILE A 6 26.60 13.33 20.38
CA ILE A 6 25.62 13.38 19.30
C ILE A 6 25.80 12.19 18.35
N PHE A 7 27.04 11.90 17.94
CA PHE A 7 27.33 10.77 17.05
C PHE A 7 27.07 9.42 17.70
N ARG A 8 27.34 9.29 19.01
CA ARG A 8 27.11 8.05 19.76
C ARG A 8 25.64 7.76 19.99
N GLU A 9 24.83 8.77 20.30
CA GLU A 9 23.37 8.62 20.43
C GLU A 9 22.72 8.18 19.12
N ILE A 10 23.23 8.69 17.99
CA ILE A 10 22.86 8.24 16.65
C ILE A 10 23.34 6.78 16.44
N ALA A 11 24.62 6.48 16.63
CA ALA A 11 25.15 5.13 16.36
C ALA A 11 24.47 4.02 17.17
N ASP A 12 24.08 4.29 18.42
CA ASP A 12 23.51 3.28 19.33
C ASP A 12 22.04 2.98 19.03
N SER A 13 21.25 3.99 18.59
CA SER A 13 19.79 3.85 18.43
C SER A 13 19.30 3.68 16.97
N TRP A 14 20.18 3.86 15.97
CA TRP A 14 19.76 3.86 14.57
C TRP A 14 19.38 2.49 14.01
N VAL A 15 19.98 1.41 14.51
CA VAL A 15 19.61 0.05 14.08
C VAL A 15 18.19 -0.28 14.55
N LEU A 16 17.86 0.05 15.80
CA LEU A 16 16.51 -0.12 16.34
C LEU A 16 15.49 0.74 15.58
N LEU A 17 15.85 1.99 15.25
CA LEU A 17 14.99 2.87 14.46
C LEU A 17 14.75 2.33 13.04
N ALA A 18 15.79 1.81 12.39
CA ALA A 18 15.67 1.21 11.06
C ALA A 18 14.74 -0.01 11.06
N MET A 19 14.86 -0.90 12.06
CA MET A 19 13.95 -2.04 12.21
C MET A 19 12.51 -1.61 12.45
N PHE A 20 12.31 -0.58 13.27
CA PHE A 20 10.98 -0.03 13.54
C PHE A 20 10.34 0.58 12.28
N LEU A 21 11.11 1.38 11.51
CA LEU A 21 10.64 1.95 10.25
C LEU A 21 10.33 0.87 9.20
N PHE A 22 11.19 -0.16 9.09
CA PHE A 22 10.96 -1.30 8.20
C PHE A 22 9.69 -2.07 8.56
N PHE A 23 9.44 -2.26 9.86
CA PHE A 23 8.22 -2.90 10.35
C PHE A 23 6.98 -2.09 9.95
N LEU A 24 6.97 -0.78 10.23
CA LEU A 24 5.86 0.10 9.82
C LEU A 24 5.66 0.11 8.31
N PHE A 25 6.75 0.17 7.54
CA PHE A 25 6.69 0.08 6.08
C PHE A 25 6.01 -1.21 5.62
N THR A 26 6.39 -2.36 6.19
CA THR A 26 5.80 -3.67 5.85
C THR A 26 4.30 -3.71 6.21
N VAL A 27 3.94 -3.20 7.39
CA VAL A 27 2.54 -3.10 7.84
C VAL A 27 1.72 -2.25 6.85
N LEU A 28 2.19 -1.04 6.53
CA LEU A 28 1.52 -0.15 5.57
C LEU A 28 1.44 -0.76 4.17
N TRP A 29 2.46 -1.51 3.75
CA TRP A 29 2.49 -2.21 2.47
C TRP A 29 1.42 -3.31 2.40
N VAL A 30 1.28 -4.13 3.44
CA VAL A 30 0.26 -5.18 3.52
C VAL A 30 -1.15 -4.58 3.50
N PHE A 31 -1.36 -3.47 4.20
CA PHE A 31 -2.65 -2.79 4.22
C PHE A 31 -2.92 -1.92 2.99
N ARG A 32 -1.96 -1.74 2.08
CA ARG A 32 -2.15 -0.97 0.84
C ARG A 32 -3.14 -1.73 -0.06
N PRO A 33 -4.36 -1.20 -0.27
CA PRO A 33 -5.42 -1.89 -1.00
C PRO A 33 -5.22 -1.79 -2.53
N GLY A 34 -4.06 -2.23 -3.03
CA GLY A 34 -3.65 -2.06 -4.42
C GLY A 34 -4.42 -2.92 -5.43
N SER A 35 -5.04 -4.03 -5.00
CA SER A 35 -5.70 -4.98 -5.91
C SER A 35 -7.24 -4.92 -5.87
N ARG A 36 -7.83 -4.05 -5.05
CA ARG A 36 -9.30 -3.98 -4.93
C ARG A 36 -9.98 -3.56 -6.24
N GLU A 37 -9.36 -2.70 -7.03
CA GLU A 37 -9.92 -2.28 -8.33
C GLU A 37 -9.78 -3.37 -9.39
N LEU A 38 -8.64 -4.07 -9.46
CA LEU A 38 -8.44 -5.15 -10.44
C LEU A 38 -9.37 -6.33 -10.19
N HIS A 39 -9.59 -6.70 -8.92
CA HIS A 39 -10.54 -7.76 -8.57
C HIS A 39 -11.99 -7.35 -8.84
N LYS A 40 -12.33 -6.07 -8.61
CA LYS A 40 -13.66 -5.54 -8.97
C LYS A 40 -13.85 -5.57 -10.48
N ASP A 41 -12.83 -5.22 -11.26
CA ASP A 41 -12.91 -5.21 -12.72
C ASP A 41 -13.07 -6.62 -13.32
N ALA A 42 -12.29 -7.58 -12.83
CA ALA A 42 -12.39 -8.99 -13.26
C ALA A 42 -13.75 -9.62 -12.88
N ALA A 43 -14.30 -9.29 -11.70
CA ALA A 43 -15.62 -9.77 -11.29
C ALA A 43 -16.77 -9.20 -12.14
N GLN A 44 -16.57 -8.05 -12.78
CA GLN A 44 -17.54 -7.44 -13.69
C GLN A 44 -17.42 -7.97 -15.13
N ALA A 45 -16.37 -8.73 -15.47
CA ALA A 45 -16.14 -9.24 -16.81
C ALA A 45 -17.29 -10.11 -17.38
N PRO A 46 -17.95 -11.00 -16.61
CA PRO A 46 -19.12 -11.74 -17.08
C PRO A 46 -20.34 -10.82 -17.31
N PHE A 47 -20.59 -9.90 -16.37
CA PHE A 47 -21.77 -9.02 -16.38
C PHE A 47 -21.70 -7.85 -17.38
N ARG A 48 -20.51 -7.54 -17.92
CA ARG A 48 -20.29 -6.44 -18.88
C ARG A 48 -21.12 -6.54 -20.15
N ASN A 49 -21.51 -7.75 -20.57
CA ASN A 49 -22.28 -7.98 -21.80
C ASN A 49 -23.75 -8.34 -21.52
N GLU A 50 -24.18 -8.32 -20.26
CA GLU A 50 -25.54 -8.70 -19.86
C GLU A 50 -26.52 -7.52 -19.93
N THR A 51 -26.03 -6.31 -20.23
CA THR A 51 -26.90 -5.16 -20.49
C THR A 51 -27.30 -5.20 -21.97
N PRO A 52 -28.57 -5.52 -22.31
CA PRO A 52 -29.01 -5.37 -23.69
C PRO A 52 -28.82 -3.89 -24.10
N PRO A 53 -28.40 -3.62 -25.35
CA PRO A 53 -28.17 -2.25 -25.80
C PRO A 53 -29.43 -1.41 -25.57
N GLN A 54 -29.31 -0.35 -24.76
CA GLN A 54 -30.40 0.59 -24.43
C GLN A 54 -30.72 1.54 -25.61
N GLY A 55 -30.79 1.00 -26.82
CA GLY A 55 -30.82 1.77 -28.06
C GLY A 55 -31.61 1.15 -29.20
N ALA A 56 -32.55 0.26 -28.93
CA ALA A 56 -33.61 -0.09 -29.88
C ALA A 56 -34.97 0.22 -29.23
N GLN A 57 -35.18 1.50 -28.94
CA GLN A 57 -36.53 2.07 -28.85
C GLN A 57 -36.96 2.38 -30.28
N GLU A 58 -37.70 1.48 -30.92
CA GLU A 58 -38.76 1.76 -31.91
C GLU A 58 -39.76 0.59 -31.89
#